data_AF-A0A2D6L4E5-F1
#
_entry.id   AF-A0A2D6L4E5-F1
#
_cell.length_a   1.000
_cell.length_b   1.000
_cell.length_c   1.000
_cell.angle_alpha   90.00
_cell.angle_beta   90.00
_cell.angle_gamma   90.00
#
_symmetry.space_group_name_H-M   'P 1'
#
loop_
_entity.id
_entity.type
_entity.pdbx_description
1 polymer ?
#
loop_
_entity_poly.entity_id
_entity_poly.type
_entity_poly.pdbx_seq_one_letter_code
_entity_poly.pdbx_strand_id
1 'polypeptide(L)'
;MPIFVIQEHRAKNLHWDFRLEINKILKSWALPKPPPDRKKIRRLAIQVPDHELSYAKFEGIIKEGYGKGKVKIWDSGKYDLIYKGKDKIEFELFGKKLTGKYVLINAKMGGDKNNWLFFKL
;
A
#
# COMPACT_ATOMS: atom_id res chain seq x y z
N MET A 1 2.58 6.72 -16.89
CA MET A 1 3.26 6.61 -15.59
C MET A 1 2.35 5.84 -14.66
N PRO A 2 2.86 4.83 -13.94
CA PRO A 2 2.04 3.99 -13.08
C PRO A 2 1.55 4.78 -11.86
N ILE A 3 0.40 4.37 -11.32
CA ILE A 3 -0.25 5.01 -10.18
C ILE A 3 -0.02 4.27 -8.87
N PHE A 4 -0.11 5.01 -7.77
CA PHE A 4 -0.31 4.44 -6.45
C PHE A 4 -1.56 5.02 -5.79
N VAL A 5 -2.12 4.26 -4.86
CA VAL A 5 -3.20 4.73 -3.99
C VAL A 5 -2.97 4.21 -2.58
N ILE A 6 -3.34 5.03 -1.60
CA ILE A 6 -3.47 4.63 -0.21
C ILE A 6 -4.92 4.89 0.18
N GLN A 7 -5.62 3.84 0.62
CA GLN A 7 -6.98 3.93 1.11
C GLN A 7 -7.00 3.80 2.64
N GLU A 8 -7.59 4.76 3.35
CA GLU A 8 -7.96 4.56 4.75
C GLU A 8 -9.19 3.65 4.79
N HIS A 9 -9.06 2.52 5.50
CA HIS A 9 -10.08 1.50 5.54
C HIS A 9 -10.53 1.25 6.98
N ARG A 10 -11.75 1.69 7.29
CA ARG A 10 -12.45 1.45 8.55
C ARG A 10 -13.27 0.17 8.45
N ALA A 11 -12.57 -0.96 8.52
CA ALA A 11 -13.17 -2.28 8.66
C ALA A 11 -13.37 -2.63 10.15
N LYS A 12 -13.22 -3.90 10.53
CA LYS A 12 -13.18 -4.31 11.95
C LYS A 12 -12.11 -3.55 12.73
N ASN A 13 -10.93 -3.36 12.11
CA ASN A 13 -9.85 -2.52 12.60
C ASN A 13 -9.56 -1.44 11.57
N LEU A 14 -9.23 -0.24 12.03
CA LEU A 14 -8.69 0.82 11.18
C LEU A 14 -7.32 0.40 10.63
N HIS A 15 -7.15 0.47 9.32
CA HIS A 15 -5.89 0.23 8.63
C HIS A 15 -5.81 1.06 7.34
N TRP A 16 -4.68 0.99 6.65
CA TRP A 16 -4.46 1.64 5.37
C TRP A 16 -4.06 0.62 4.31
N ASP A 17 -4.78 0.57 3.20
CA ASP A 17 -4.42 -0.27 2.06
C ASP A 17 -3.51 0.52 1.12
N PHE A 18 -2.24 0.14 1.03
CA PHE A 18 -1.29 0.68 0.08
C PHE A 18 -1.25 -0.16 -1.18
N ARG A 19 -1.35 0.48 -2.35
CA ARG A 19 -1.41 -0.21 -3.64
C ARG A 19 -0.51 0.44 -4.66
N LEU A 20 0.20 -0.38 -5.43
CA LEU A 20 1.02 0.01 -6.57
C LEU A 20 0.51 -0.65 -7.84
N GLU A 21 0.28 0.12 -8.89
CA GLU A 21 0.05 -0.41 -10.24
C GLU A 21 1.33 -1.06 -10.76
N ILE A 22 1.34 -2.38 -10.91
CA ILE A 22 2.42 -3.09 -11.57
C ILE A 22 1.83 -4.06 -12.58
N ASN A 23 2.24 -3.99 -13.84
CA ASN A 23 1.68 -4.82 -14.93
C ASN A 23 0.15 -4.72 -15.02
N LYS A 24 -0.40 -3.51 -14.92
CA LYS A 24 -1.84 -3.22 -14.99
C LYS A 24 -2.69 -3.89 -13.90
N ILE A 25 -2.09 -4.26 -12.77
CA ILE A 25 -2.83 -4.74 -11.59
C ILE A 25 -2.33 -4.02 -10.34
N LEU A 26 -3.21 -3.84 -9.35
CA LEU A 26 -2.85 -3.21 -8.08
C LEU A 26 -2.28 -4.25 -7.11
N LYS A 27 -0.95 -4.32 -7.04
CA LYS A 27 -0.26 -5.04 -5.97
C LYS A 27 -0.53 -4.32 -4.65
N SER A 28 -1.01 -5.06 -3.66
CA SER A 28 -1.68 -4.48 -2.49
C SER A 28 -1.10 -4.98 -1.17
N TRP A 29 -1.00 -4.07 -0.20
CA TRP A 29 -0.58 -4.35 1.17
C TRP A 29 -1.46 -3.61 2.18
N ALA A 30 -1.90 -4.30 3.21
CA ALA A 30 -2.55 -3.70 4.38
C ALA A 30 -1.50 -3.22 5.40
N LEU A 31 -1.60 -1.97 5.82
CA LEU A 31 -0.78 -1.33 6.83
C LEU A 31 -1.63 -1.14 8.10
N PRO A 32 -1.35 -1.85 9.21
CA PRO A 32 -2.11 -1.70 10.46
C PRO A 32 -1.95 -0.32 11.14
N LYS A 33 -0.98 0.48 10.69
CA LYS A 33 -0.65 1.82 11.21
C LYS A 33 -0.48 2.78 10.03
N PRO A 34 -0.60 4.11 10.26
CA PRO A 34 -0.47 5.08 9.18
C PRO A 34 0.84 4.90 8.40
N PRO A 35 0.81 5.10 7.06
CA PRO A 35 2.02 5.11 6.23
C PRO A 35 3.12 6.01 6.80
N PRO A 36 4.40 5.64 6.66
CA PRO A 36 5.50 6.44 7.18
C PRO A 36 5.69 7.71 6.33
N ASP A 37 5.48 8.88 6.92
CA ASP A 37 5.66 10.19 6.28
C ASP A 37 7.13 10.69 6.34
N ARG A 38 7.90 10.18 7.31
CA ARG A 38 9.30 10.54 7.56
C ARG A 38 10.22 9.32 7.72
N LYS A 39 11.53 9.57 7.62
CA LYS A 39 12.58 8.57 7.83
C LYS A 39 12.56 8.00 9.25
N LYS A 40 13.26 6.88 9.46
CA LYS A 40 13.36 6.13 10.74
C LYS A 40 12.07 5.45 11.21
N ILE A 41 10.95 5.65 10.51
CA ILE A 41 9.70 4.95 10.79
C ILE A 41 9.58 3.73 9.88
N ARG A 42 9.49 2.54 10.48
CA ARG A 42 9.17 1.29 9.78
C ARG A 42 7.74 0.86 10.07
N ARG A 43 7.05 0.35 9.05
CA ARG A 43 5.68 -0.17 9.13
C ARG A 43 5.63 -1.60 8.64
N LEU A 44 4.90 -2.44 9.35
CA LEU A 44 4.46 -3.73 8.82
C LEU A 44 3.49 -3.46 7.66
N ALA A 45 3.74 -4.14 6.54
CA ALA A 45 2.91 -4.13 5.35
C ALA A 45 2.56 -5.59 5.01
N ILE A 46 1.30 -5.97 5.20
CA ILE A 46 0.83 -7.34 5.01
C ILE A 46 0.32 -7.46 3.59
N GLN A 47 0.95 -8.29 2.77
CA GLN A 47 0.51 -8.50 1.39
C GLN A 47 -0.90 -9.11 1.36
N VAL A 48 -1.78 -8.53 0.56
CA VAL A 48 -3.17 -8.97 0.37
C VAL A 48 -3.41 -9.27 -1.12
N PRO A 49 -4.53 -9.92 -1.48
CA PRO A 49 -4.84 -10.20 -2.88
C PRO A 49 -4.77 -8.95 -3.76
N ASP A 50 -4.39 -9.17 -5.02
CA ASP A 50 -4.34 -8.12 -6.02
C ASP A 50 -5.73 -7.51 -6.27
N HIS A 51 -5.78 -6.26 -6.72
CA HIS A 51 -7.02 -5.58 -7.07
C HIS A 51 -6.97 -5.07 -8.52
N GLU A 52 -8.13 -4.94 -9.15
CA GLU A 52 -8.24 -4.32 -10.47
C GLU A 52 -7.86 -2.83 -10.41
N LEU A 53 -7.35 -2.27 -11.52
CA LEU A 53 -6.99 -0.85 -11.59
C LEU A 53 -8.15 0.09 -11.33
N SER A 54 -9.38 -0.29 -11.72
CA SER A 54 -10.61 0.46 -11.45
C SER A 54 -10.78 0.77 -9.95
N TYR A 55 -10.31 -0.14 -9.08
CA TYR A 55 -10.41 -0.02 -7.64
C TYR A 55 -9.58 1.13 -7.05
N ALA A 56 -8.59 1.66 -7.78
CA ALA A 56 -7.79 2.78 -7.31
C ALA A 56 -8.61 4.07 -7.09
N LYS A 57 -9.78 4.18 -7.73
CA LYS A 57 -10.69 5.32 -7.60
C LYS A 57 -11.84 5.07 -6.61
N PHE A 58 -11.89 3.89 -6.00
CA PHE A 58 -13.00 3.52 -5.13
C PHE A 58 -12.93 4.28 -3.79
N GLU A 59 -14.04 4.94 -3.47
CA GLU A 59 -14.39 5.46 -2.16
C GLU A 59 -15.86 5.09 -1.87
N GLY A 60 -16.15 4.65 -0.65
CA GLY A 60 -17.50 4.21 -0.34
C GLY A 60 -17.59 3.33 0.88
N ILE A 61 -18.68 2.58 0.98
CA ILE A 61 -18.93 1.63 2.06
C ILE A 61 -19.15 0.26 1.44
N ILE A 62 -18.27 -0.68 1.79
CA ILE A 62 -18.45 -2.10 1.48
C ILE A 62 -19.39 -2.66 2.55
N LYS A 63 -20.62 -3.00 2.15
CA LYS A 63 -21.70 -3.35 3.08
C LYS A 63 -21.46 -4.71 3.76
N GLU A 64 -20.98 -5.68 3.00
CA GLU A 64 -20.85 -7.08 3.41
C GLU A 64 -19.68 -7.77 2.71
N GLY A 65 -19.29 -8.96 3.19
CA GLY A 65 -18.23 -9.76 2.61
C GLY A 65 -16.81 -9.32 3.01
N TYR A 66 -15.83 -9.80 2.25
CA TYR A 66 -14.42 -9.47 2.46
C TYR A 66 -14.17 -7.97 2.26
N GLY A 67 -13.49 -7.34 3.21
CA GLY A 67 -13.26 -5.90 3.20
C GLY A 67 -14.48 -5.06 3.59
N LYS A 68 -15.48 -5.62 4.28
CA LYS A 68 -16.58 -4.83 4.87
C LYS A 68 -16.03 -3.66 5.70
N GLY A 69 -16.45 -2.45 5.35
CA GLY A 69 -15.94 -1.24 5.96
C GLY A 69 -16.10 0.00 5.09
N LYS A 70 -15.78 1.15 5.68
CA LYS A 70 -15.72 2.42 4.95
C LYS A 70 -14.32 2.61 4.37
N VAL A 71 -14.25 2.88 3.08
CA VAL A 71 -13.02 3.11 2.32
C VAL A 71 -12.98 4.57 1.87
N LYS A 72 -11.88 5.27 2.16
CA LYS A 72 -11.60 6.62 1.67
C LYS A 72 -10.21 6.69 1.07
N ILE A 73 -10.01 7.46 0.01
CA ILE A 73 -8.68 7.73 -0.51
C ILE A 73 -7.95 8.65 0.47
N TRP A 74 -6.90 8.12 1.09
CA TRP A 74 -6.05 8.86 2.01
C TRP A 74 -4.97 9.64 1.27
N ASP A 75 -4.34 9.04 0.26
CA ASP A 75 -3.41 9.70 -0.67
C ASP A 75 -3.41 8.95 -2.01
N SER A 76 -3.05 9.64 -3.08
CA SER A 76 -2.89 9.04 -4.40
C SER A 76 -1.98 9.88 -5.26
N GLY A 77 -1.39 9.26 -6.27
CA GLY A 77 -0.51 9.95 -7.18
C GLY A 77 0.15 9.03 -8.19
N LYS A 78 1.12 9.59 -8.89
CA LYS A 78 2.02 8.81 -9.74
C LYS A 78 3.18 8.31 -8.90
N TYR A 79 3.89 7.32 -9.41
CA TYR A 79 5.17 6.91 -8.85
C TYR A 79 6.13 6.49 -9.95
N ASP A 80 7.43 6.51 -9.65
CA ASP A 80 8.46 5.92 -10.48
C ASP A 80 8.98 4.65 -9.81
N LEU A 81 9.00 3.55 -10.56
CA LEU A 81 9.57 2.29 -10.10
C LEU A 81 11.09 2.36 -10.25
N ILE A 82 11.83 2.25 -9.14
CA ILE A 82 13.29 2.28 -9.14
C ILE A 82 13.85 0.85 -9.25
N TYR A 83 13.27 -0.08 -8.50
CA TYR A 83 13.69 -1.48 -8.49
C TYR A 83 12.53 -2.41 -8.11
N LYS A 84 12.46 -3.58 -8.74
CA LYS A 84 11.54 -4.66 -8.36
C LYS A 84 12.23 -6.01 -8.48
N GLY A 85 12.55 -6.59 -7.32
CA GLY A 85 12.94 -7.99 -7.18
C GLY A 85 11.82 -8.81 -6.53
N LYS A 86 12.14 -10.06 -6.18
CA LYS A 86 11.21 -10.97 -5.49
C LYS A 86 10.83 -10.50 -4.09
N ASP A 87 11.83 -10.06 -3.33
CA ASP A 87 11.71 -9.73 -1.90
C ASP A 87 11.93 -8.24 -1.61
N LYS A 88 12.06 -7.39 -2.64
CA LYS A 88 12.35 -5.96 -2.49
C LYS A 88 11.76 -5.15 -3.64
N ILE A 89 11.09 -4.05 -3.31
CA ILE A 89 10.57 -3.07 -4.27
C ILE A 89 10.95 -1.67 -3.80
N GLU A 90 11.69 -0.92 -4.63
CA GLU A 90 12.02 0.49 -4.40
C GLU A 90 11.31 1.37 -5.41
N PHE A 91 10.79 2.49 -4.95
CA PHE A 91 9.98 3.40 -5.76
C PHE A 91 10.01 4.81 -5.18
N GLU A 92 9.71 5.79 -6.02
CA GLU A 92 9.56 7.19 -5.66
C GLU A 92 8.11 7.62 -5.83
N LEU A 93 7.49 8.09 -4.75
CA LEU A 93 6.09 8.50 -4.73
C LEU A 93 5.96 10.00 -5.05
N PHE A 94 4.95 10.34 -5.84
CA PHE A 94 4.55 11.72 -6.16
C PHE A 94 3.10 11.95 -5.72
N GLY A 95 2.84 11.78 -4.42
CA GLY A 95 1.55 12.04 -3.79
C GLY A 95 1.39 13.46 -3.26
N LYS A 96 0.24 13.72 -2.64
CA LYS A 96 0.03 14.95 -1.87
C LYS A 96 0.57 14.83 -0.45
N LYS A 97 0.54 13.62 0.13
CA LYS A 97 1.00 13.36 1.51
C LYS A 97 2.34 12.63 1.53
N LEU A 98 2.48 11.57 0.73
CA LEU A 98 3.75 10.85 0.62
C LEU A 98 4.48 11.27 -0.65
N THR A 99 5.68 11.80 -0.46
CA THR A 99 6.60 12.19 -1.53
C THR A 99 7.99 11.63 -1.28
N GLY A 100 8.73 11.37 -2.35
CA GLY A 100 10.13 10.89 -2.31
C GLY A 100 10.27 9.38 -2.29
N LYS A 101 11.46 8.88 -1.94
CA LYS A 101 11.83 7.47 -2.09
C LYS A 101 11.38 6.60 -0.92
N TYR A 102 10.86 5.43 -1.28
CA TYR A 102 10.33 4.43 -0.36
C TYR A 102 10.78 3.03 -0.77
N VAL A 103 10.70 2.10 0.18
CA VAL A 103 11.00 0.68 -0.05
C VAL A 103 10.00 -0.23 0.66
N LEU A 104 9.67 -1.32 -0.02
CA LEU A 104 9.04 -2.51 0.52
C LEU A 104 10.08 -3.65 0.56
N ILE A 105 10.27 -4.29 1.71
CA ILE A 105 11.15 -5.46 1.87
C ILE A 105 10.36 -6.63 2.44
N ASN A 106 10.34 -7.78 1.78
CA ASN A 106 9.72 -8.99 2.31
C ASN A 106 10.63 -9.58 3.40
N ALA A 107 10.39 -9.19 4.65
CA ALA A 107 11.19 -9.59 5.79
C ALA A 107 10.73 -10.93 6.40
N LYS A 108 9.65 -11.53 5.88
CA LYS A 108 9.04 -12.77 6.37
C LYS A 108 8.86 -12.78 7.90
N MET A 109 8.46 -11.64 8.46
CA MET A 109 8.42 -11.45 9.92
C MET A 109 7.51 -12.50 10.58
N GLY A 110 8.01 -13.16 11.62
CA GLY A 110 7.27 -14.22 12.30
C GLY A 110 7.05 -15.48 11.45
N GLY A 111 7.84 -15.67 10.38
CA GLY A 111 7.72 -16.81 9.47
C GLY A 111 6.65 -16.66 8.38
N ASP A 112 5.90 -15.57 8.37
CA ASP A 112 4.85 -15.33 7.37
C ASP A 112 5.42 -14.63 6.12
N LYS A 113 5.35 -15.33 4.97
CA LYS A 113 5.79 -14.83 3.66
C LYS A 113 5.05 -13.59 3.16
N ASN A 114 3.89 -13.27 3.73
CA ASN A 114 3.11 -12.08 3.39
C ASN A 114 3.54 -10.84 4.18
N ASN A 115 4.46 -10.97 5.14
CA ASN A 115 4.87 -9.84 5.98
C ASN A 115 6.06 -9.08 5.38
N TRP A 116 5.78 -7.86 4.94
CA TRP A 116 6.76 -6.91 4.41
C TRP A 116 7.02 -5.76 5.40
N LEU A 117 8.15 -5.09 5.24
CA LEU A 117 8.48 -3.81 5.86
C LEU A 117 8.35 -2.70 4.82
N PHE A 118 7.60 -1.66 5.18
CA PHE A 118 7.44 -0.43 4.40
C PHE A 118 8.06 0.74 5.15
N PHE A 119 8.98 1.48 4.50
CA PHE A 119 9.58 2.68 5.08
C PHE A 119 10.11 3.65 4.03
N LYS A 120 10.24 4.91 4.45
CA LYS A 120 10.87 5.99 3.68
C LYS A 120 12.39 5.87 3.72
N LEU A 121 13.04 6.00 2.57
CA LEU A 121 14.51 6.02 2.43
C LEU A 121 15.11 7.38 2.79
#